data_AF-A0A355BGR4-F1
#
_entry.id   AF-A0A355BGR4-F1
#
_cell.length_a   1.000
_cell.length_b   1.000
_cell.length_c   1.000
_cell.angle_alpha   90.00
_cell.angle_beta   90.00
_cell.angle_gamma   90.00
#
_symmetry.space_group_name_H-M   'P 1'
#
loop_
_entity.id
_entity.type
_entity.pdbx_description
1 polymer ?
#
loop_
_entity_poly.entity_id
_entity_poly.type
_entity_poly.pdbx_seq_one_letter_code
_entity_poly.pdbx_strand_id
1 'polypeptide(L)'
;YQSVNQSYDIINVPQIVARNTLYYTDKVFKKAMEIQTGIIFNYFTKYYANDYNPLLAEFYVQNQTKIGNFPMIDFFINAKVRQTRLFLKAEHFNAAWTGYNYYTA
;
A
#
# COMPACT_ATOMS: atom_id res chain seq x y z
N TYR A 1 9.32 -3.37 -12.41
CA TYR A 1 8.89 -3.12 -13.80
C TYR A 1 7.96 -4.26 -14.18
N GLN A 2 6.70 -3.97 -14.51
CA GLN A 2 5.71 -4.97 -14.89
C GLN A 2 5.16 -4.63 -16.27
N SER A 3 5.63 -5.34 -17.30
CA SER A 3 5.07 -5.27 -18.65
C SER A 3 4.31 -6.55 -18.95
N VAL A 4 3.00 -6.45 -19.18
CA VAL A 4 2.16 -7.57 -19.63
C VAL A 4 2.23 -7.62 -21.16
N ASN A 5 2.64 -8.76 -21.71
CA ASN A 5 2.62 -8.95 -23.17
C ASN A 5 1.20 -9.35 -23.60
N GLN A 6 0.47 -8.39 -24.17
CA GLN A 6 -0.91 -8.54 -24.61
C GLN A 6 -1.10 -7.82 -25.95
N SER A 7 -1.82 -8.43 -26.88
CA SER A 7 -2.11 -7.84 -28.19
C SER A 7 -3.09 -6.66 -28.12
N TYR A 8 -3.83 -6.56 -27.02
CA TYR A 8 -4.78 -5.50 -26.68
C TYR A 8 -4.60 -5.13 -25.21
N ASP A 9 -4.77 -3.87 -24.83
CA ASP A 9 -4.67 -3.40 -23.44
C ASP A 9 -5.88 -3.86 -22.60
N ILE A 10 -5.93 -5.15 -22.27
CA ILE A 10 -7.01 -5.82 -21.54
C ILE A 10 -6.74 -5.75 -20.03
N ILE A 11 -5.48 -5.90 -19.64
CA ILE A 11 -5.05 -5.88 -18.24
C ILE A 11 -4.37 -4.54 -17.96
N ASN A 12 -5.06 -3.70 -17.20
CA ASN A 12 -4.53 -2.43 -16.74
C ASN A 12 -3.73 -2.61 -15.45
N VAL A 13 -2.41 -2.54 -15.54
CA VAL A 13 -1.50 -2.60 -14.38
C VAL A 13 -0.53 -1.42 -14.37
N PRO A 14 -0.05 -0.97 -13.20
CA PRO A 14 1.03 -0.01 -13.13
C PRO A 14 2.30 -0.55 -13.79
N GLN A 15 2.95 0.27 -14.61
CA GLN A 15 4.25 -0.09 -15.21
C GLN A 15 5.36 -0.23 -14.17
N ILE A 16 5.32 0.64 -13.14
CA ILE A 16 6.28 0.64 -12.04
C ILE A 16 5.51 0.54 -10.73
N VAL A 17 5.95 -0.41 -9.91
CA VAL A 17 5.54 -0.57 -8.52
C VAL A 17 6.84 -0.65 -7.71
N ALA A 18 6.95 0.20 -6.69
CA ALA A 18 8.04 0.21 -5.74
C ALA A 18 7.45 0.08 -4.33
N ARG A 19 7.90 -0.95 -3.61
CA ARG A 19 7.55 -1.19 -2.22
C ARG A 19 8.83 -1.42 -1.45
N ASN A 20 9.11 -0.56 -0.49
CA ASN A 20 10.30 -0.64 0.35
C ASN A 20 9.86 -0.62 1.81
N THR A 21 10.48 -1.46 2.62
CA THR A 21 10.24 -1.48 4.07
C THR A 21 11.56 -1.23 4.76
N LEU A 22 11.64 -0.15 5.51
CA LEU A 22 12.76 0.11 6.41
C LEU A 22 12.28 -0.18 7.83
N TYR A 23 12.96 -1.08 8.53
CA TYR A 23 12.57 -1.47 9.87
C TYR A 23 13.78 -1.67 10.77
N TYR A 24 13.52 -1.53 12.06
CA TYR A 24 14.45 -1.78 13.13
C TYR A 24 13.81 -2.76 14.13
N THR A 25 14.60 -3.70 14.61
CA THR A 25 14.17 -4.71 15.58
C THR A 25 15.12 -4.71 16.76
N ASP A 26 14.57 -4.71 17.98
CA ASP A 26 15.35 -4.80 19.21
C ASP A 26 14.61 -5.58 20.32
N LYS A 27 15.36 -5.98 21.34
CA LYS A 27 14.86 -6.64 22.54
C LYS A 27 14.93 -5.69 23.73
N VAL A 28 13.79 -5.19 24.13
CA VAL A 28 13.63 -4.25 25.25
C VAL A 28 13.17 -4.99 26.53
N PHE A 29 13.11 -4.28 27.66
CA PHE A 29 12.74 -4.83 28.97
C PHE A 29 13.56 -6.07 29.39
N LYS A 30 14.90 -5.96 29.39
CA LYS A 30 15.81 -7.08 29.72
C LYS A 30 15.54 -8.33 28.86
N LYS A 31 15.26 -8.15 27.57
CA LYS A 31 14.91 -9.20 26.60
C LYS A 31 13.56 -9.88 26.84
N ALA A 32 12.68 -9.29 27.66
CA ALA A 32 11.33 -9.80 27.89
C ALA A 32 10.35 -9.46 26.75
N MET A 33 10.65 -8.42 25.97
CA MET A 33 9.85 -8.00 24.82
C MET A 33 10.72 -7.78 23.60
N GLU A 34 10.30 -8.32 22.47
CA GLU A 34 10.85 -8.00 21.16
C GLU A 34 9.96 -6.94 20.51
N ILE A 35 10.56 -5.84 20.06
CA ILE A 35 9.88 -4.78 19.33
C ILE A 35 10.47 -4.67 17.93
N GLN A 36 9.60 -4.55 16.92
CA GLN A 36 9.97 -4.24 15.55
C GLN A 36 9.13 -3.05 15.11
N THR A 37 9.77 -1.98 14.69
CA THR A 37 9.09 -0.79 14.18
C THR A 37 9.74 -0.34 12.89
N GLY A 38 8.96 0.32 12.04
CA GLY A 38 9.47 0.74 10.76
C GLY A 38 8.48 1.56 9.96
N ILE A 39 8.93 1.91 8.78
CA ILE A 39 8.18 2.67 7.79
C ILE A 39 8.11 1.84 6.51
N ILE A 40 6.94 1.82 5.87
CA ILE A 40 6.73 1.20 4.57
C ILE A 40 6.50 2.32 3.57
N PHE A 41 7.32 2.37 2.54
CA PHE A 41 7.15 3.24 1.39
C PHE A 41 6.56 2.44 0.23
N ASN A 42 5.41 2.88 -0.28
CA ASN A 42 4.75 2.32 -1.43
C ASN A 42 4.55 3.40 -2.50
N TYR A 43 4.88 3.08 -3.74
CA TYR A 43 4.66 3.96 -4.88
C TYR A 43 4.34 3.14 -6.12
N PHE A 44 3.33 3.58 -6.87
CA PHE A 44 3.01 2.99 -8.17
C PHE A 44 2.62 4.07 -9.17
N THR A 45 2.99 3.86 -10.43
CA THR A 45 2.65 4.77 -11.53
C THR A 45 1.16 4.81 -11.80
N LYS A 46 0.67 5.93 -12.33
CA LYS A 46 -0.73 6.06 -12.77
C LYS A 46 -1.11 4.95 -13.75
N TYR A 47 -2.23 4.29 -13.50
CA TYR A 47 -2.80 3.26 -14.38
C TYR A 47 -4.34 3.30 -14.33
N TYR A 48 -4.99 2.70 -15.32
CA TYR A 48 -6.44 2.64 -15.40
C TYR A 48 -7.00 1.50 -14.53
N ALA A 49 -7.26 1.76 -13.24
CA ALA A 49 -7.84 0.71 -12.39
C ALA A 49 -9.25 0.32 -12.85
N ASN A 50 -9.63 -0.94 -12.64
CA ASN A 50 -11.00 -1.37 -12.88
C ASN A 50 -11.95 -0.56 -11.99
N ASP A 51 -13.07 -0.15 -12.58
CA ASP A 51 -14.12 0.58 -11.87
C ASP A 51 -15.22 -0.39 -11.45
N TYR A 52 -15.98 -0.03 -10.43
CA TYR A 52 -17.00 -0.86 -9.84
C TYR A 52 -18.39 -0.48 -10.36
N ASN A 53 -19.10 -1.43 -10.95
CA ASN A 53 -20.50 -1.24 -11.32
C ASN A 53 -21.41 -1.66 -10.16
N PRO A 54 -22.05 -0.72 -9.44
CA PRO A 54 -22.89 -1.06 -8.28
C PRO A 54 -24.18 -1.79 -8.66
N LEU A 55 -24.67 -1.67 -9.89
CA LEU A 55 -25.89 -2.35 -10.34
C LEU A 55 -25.66 -3.84 -10.59
N LEU A 56 -24.48 -4.18 -11.13
CA LEU A 56 -24.08 -5.56 -11.42
C LEU A 56 -23.25 -6.18 -10.28
N ALA A 57 -22.81 -5.36 -9.32
CA ALA A 57 -21.86 -5.73 -8.28
C ALA A 57 -20.54 -6.32 -8.82
N GLU A 58 -20.12 -5.90 -10.01
CA GLU A 58 -18.97 -6.42 -10.73
C GLU A 58 -17.96 -5.32 -11.04
N PHE A 59 -16.68 -5.69 -11.09
CA PHE A 59 -15.61 -4.82 -11.57
C PHE A 59 -15.46 -4.94 -13.08
N TYR A 60 -15.30 -3.81 -13.77
CA TYR A 60 -15.12 -3.77 -15.21
C TYR A 60 -13.86 -3.00 -15.60
N VAL A 61 -13.25 -3.39 -16.72
CA VAL A 61 -12.08 -2.71 -17.28
C VAL A 61 -12.54 -1.40 -17.92
N GLN A 62 -11.89 -0.30 -17.56
CA GLN A 62 -12.20 1.04 -18.06
C GLN A 62 -10.92 1.79 -18.42
N ASN A 63 -11.02 2.82 -19.28
CA ASN A 63 -9.88 3.61 -19.79
C ASN A 63 -10.07 5.14 -19.63
N GLN A 64 -10.95 5.59 -18.74
CA GLN A 64 -11.29 6.99 -18.48
C GLN A 64 -10.52 7.56 -17.27
N THR A 65 -10.50 6.83 -16.15
CA THR A 65 -9.93 7.30 -14.88
C THR A 65 -8.61 6.60 -14.57
N LYS A 66 -7.58 7.35 -14.17
CA LYS A 66 -6.32 6.79 -13.69
C LYS A 66 -6.16 7.00 -12.19
N ILE A 67 -5.68 5.97 -11.48
CA ILE A 67 -5.31 6.06 -10.06
C ILE A 67 -3.80 5.89 -9.88
N GLY A 68 -3.24 6.44 -8.81
CA GLY A 68 -1.82 6.30 -8.44
C GLY A 68 -0.98 7.56 -8.64
N ASN A 69 0.34 7.38 -8.78
CA ASN A 69 1.35 8.46 -8.79
C ASN A 69 1.33 9.30 -7.50
N PHE A 70 1.10 8.63 -6.38
CA PHE A 70 1.17 9.22 -5.05
C PHE A 70 2.03 8.33 -4.15
N PRO A 71 3.08 8.87 -3.50
CA PRO A 71 3.88 8.10 -2.56
C PRO A 71 3.08 7.89 -1.29
N MET A 72 2.85 6.63 -0.93
CA MET A 72 2.13 6.23 0.28
C MET A 72 3.15 5.79 1.32
N ILE A 73 3.07 6.38 2.51
CA ILE A 73 3.98 6.08 3.61
C ILE A 73 3.15 5.55 4.78
N ASP A 74 3.47 4.33 5.22
CA ASP A 74 2.86 3.70 6.38
C ASP A 74 3.89 3.62 7.51
N PHE A 75 3.42 3.73 8.75
CA PHE A 75 4.23 3.47 9.94
C PHE A 75 3.68 2.26 10.69
N PHE A 76 4.55 1.42 11.25
CA PHE A 76 4.12 0.24 12.00
C PHE A 76 4.96 -0.04 13.24
N ILE A 77 4.32 -0.69 14.21
CA ILE A 77 4.93 -1.24 15.43
C ILE A 77 4.38 -2.64 15.64
N ASN A 78 5.28 -3.61 15.72
CA ASN A 78 5.03 -4.97 16.14
C ASN A 78 5.72 -5.19 17.47
N ALA A 79 5.03 -5.73 18.47
CA ALA A 79 5.62 -6.08 19.75
C ALA A 79 5.25 -7.51 20.12
N LYS A 80 6.20 -8.26 20.68
CA LYS A 80 6.01 -9.63 21.12
C LYS A 80 6.51 -9.80 22.54
N VAL A 81 5.60 -10.17 23.45
CA VAL A 81 5.89 -10.49 24.84
C VAL A 81 5.51 -11.95 25.07
N ARG A 82 6.50 -12.85 25.18
CA ARG A 82 6.29 -14.30 25.29
C ARG A 82 5.37 -14.84 24.16
N GLN A 83 4.11 -15.12 24.49
CA GLN A 83 3.09 -15.63 23.56
C GLN A 83 2.23 -14.51 22.93
N THR A 84 2.09 -13.36 23.61
CA THR A 84 1.26 -12.24 23.16
C THR A 84 1.99 -11.44 22.07
N ARG A 85 1.28 -11.14 20.98
CA ARG A 85 1.75 -10.28 19.89
C ARG A 85 0.79 -9.12 19.71
N LEU A 86 1.34 -7.92 19.65
CA LEU A 86 0.62 -6.67 19.40
C LEU A 86 1.09 -6.10 18.07
N PHE A 87 0.14 -5.64 17.26
CA PHE A 87 0.40 -5.06 15.96
C PHE A 87 -0.36 -3.74 15.86
N LEU A 88 0.36 -2.67 15.55
CA LEU A 88 -0.18 -1.35 15.30
C LEU A 88 0.35 -0.87 13.95
N LYS A 89 -0.55 -0.38 13.10
CA LYS A 89 -0.19 0.17 11.79
C LYS A 89 -0.98 1.46 11.57
N ALA A 90 -0.27 2.52 11.20
CA ALA A 90 -0.83 3.77 10.73
C ALA A 90 -0.60 3.85 9.22
N GLU A 91 -1.65 3.63 8.44
CA GLU A 91 -1.58 3.60 6.99
C GLU A 91 -1.71 5.00 6.40
N HIS A 92 -0.98 5.26 5.31
CA HIS A 92 -1.05 6.52 4.57
C HIS A 92 -0.91 7.76 5.47
N PHE A 93 -0.05 7.74 6.50
CA PHE A 93 -0.03 8.85 7.47
C PHE A 93 0.40 10.18 6.84
N ASN A 94 1.13 10.12 5.72
CA ASN A 94 1.51 11.30 4.93
C ASN A 94 0.31 11.94 4.20
N ALA A 95 -0.84 11.28 4.19
CA ALA A 95 -2.07 11.82 3.64
C ALA A 95 -2.54 13.10 4.34
N ALA A 96 -2.36 13.14 5.66
CA ALA A 96 -2.78 14.26 6.50
C ALA A 96 -2.13 15.60 6.08
N TRP A 97 -0.96 15.56 5.42
CA TRP A 97 -0.24 16.76 4.98
C TRP A 97 -0.33 17.04 3.47
N THR A 98 -0.84 16.09 2.68
CA THR A 98 -0.81 16.16 1.20
C THR A 98 -2.19 16.17 0.55
N GLY A 99 -3.27 16.04 1.34
CA GLY A 99 -4.66 16.21 0.91
C GLY A 99 -5.28 14.95 0.29
N TYR A 100 -6.51 14.59 0.72
CA TYR A 100 -7.17 13.27 0.57
C TYR A 100 -7.50 12.76 -0.85
N ASN A 101 -6.81 13.18 -1.91
CA ASN A 101 -7.09 12.78 -3.30
C ASN A 101 -6.41 11.46 -3.71
N TYR A 102 -6.59 10.37 -2.96
CA TYR A 102 -5.95 9.07 -3.25
C TYR A 102 -6.91 7.99 -3.72
N TYR A 103 -8.21 8.16 -3.50
CA TYR A 103 -9.23 7.13 -3.74
C TYR A 103 -10.47 7.61 -4.52
N THR A 104 -10.51 8.85 -4.98
CA THR A 104 -11.70 9.41 -5.68
C THR A 104 -11.34 9.83 -7.10
N ALA A 105 -11.70 8.98 -8.05
CA ALA A 105 -12.84 9.28 -8.92
C ALA A 105 -13.66 8.00 -9.08
#